data_AF-A0A8T6C7R2-F1
#
_entry.id   AF-A0A8T6C7R2-F1
#
_cell.length_a   1.000
_cell.length_b   1.000
_cell.length_c   1.000
_cell.angle_alpha   90.00
_cell.angle_beta   90.00
_cell.angle_gamma   90.00
#
_symmetry.space_group_name_H-M   'P 1'
#
loop_
_entity.id
_entity.type
_entity.pdbx_description
1 polymer ?
#
loop_
_entity_poly.entity_id
_entity_poly.type
_entity_poly.pdbx_seq_one_letter_code
_entity_poly.pdbx_strand_id
1 'polypeptide(L)'
;MNALARVFARPPFIGLFPFAVFFVSQGLGHSVMIQIEHAIGAPGMYYAAGAMGLIGAVLLWLGMRQNSEVSGTWLGYFAAWLLWTGWVEFSFVYYAIWLGVPDLMDASGEVATNAEYLVMMSSLGVMLATLVYFLFNRETR
;
A
#
# COMPACT_ATOMS: atom_id res chain seq x y z
N MET A 1 4.14 32.32 -11.41
CA MET A 1 4.98 31.26 -10.80
C MET A 1 6.32 31.86 -10.37
N ASN A 2 6.68 31.73 -9.09
CA ASN A 2 7.96 32.22 -8.58
C ASN A 2 9.14 31.42 -9.15
N ALA A 3 10.35 32.01 -9.15
CA ALA A 3 11.55 31.41 -9.76
C ALA A 3 11.83 29.99 -9.23
N LEU A 4 11.63 29.76 -7.92
CA LEU A 4 11.76 28.45 -7.29
C LEU A 4 10.80 27.40 -7.87
N ALA A 5 9.53 27.73 -8.08
CA ALA A 5 8.54 26.81 -8.64
C ALA A 5 8.92 26.36 -10.06
N ARG A 6 9.58 27.23 -10.84
CA ARG A 6 10.09 26.86 -12.17
C ARG A 6 11.28 25.91 -12.12
N VAL A 7 12.08 25.93 -11.06
CA VAL A 7 13.21 24.99 -10.89
C VAL A 7 12.67 23.60 -10.57
N PHE A 8 11.72 23.49 -9.63
CA PHE A 8 11.12 22.20 -9.26
C PHE A 8 10.26 21.58 -10.35
N ALA A 9 9.65 22.38 -11.23
CA ALA A 9 8.84 21.89 -12.35
C ALA A 9 9.66 21.39 -13.55
N ARG A 10 11.00 21.49 -13.52
CA ARG A 10 11.87 21.05 -14.61
C ARG A 10 12.53 19.70 -14.29
N PRO A 11 12.89 18.91 -15.32
CA PRO A 11 13.74 17.73 -15.12
C PRO A 11 15.06 18.14 -14.45
N PRO A 12 15.62 17.34 -13.53
CA PRO A 12 15.10 16.04 -13.06
C PRO A 12 14.14 16.13 -11.85
N PHE A 13 13.95 17.32 -11.25
CA PHE A 13 13.27 17.49 -9.96
C PHE A 13 11.80 17.09 -9.96
N ILE A 14 11.10 17.30 -11.09
CA ILE A 14 9.69 16.93 -11.23
C ILE A 14 9.46 15.41 -11.06
N GLY A 15 10.46 14.58 -11.39
CA GLY A 15 10.41 13.12 -11.19
C GLY A 15 11.07 12.67 -9.88
N LEU A 16 12.15 13.33 -9.45
CA LEU A 16 12.85 12.99 -8.20
C LEU A 16 11.97 13.20 -6.96
N PHE A 17 11.10 14.21 -6.97
CA PHE A 17 10.20 14.47 -5.84
C PHE A 17 9.21 13.32 -5.58
N PRO A 18 8.35 12.91 -6.53
CA PRO A 18 7.44 11.79 -6.29
C PRO A 18 8.18 10.48 -6.04
N PHE A 19 9.34 10.26 -6.68
CA PHE A 19 10.20 9.12 -6.39
C PHE A 19 10.66 9.09 -4.92
N ALA A 20 11.16 10.21 -4.40
CA ALA A 20 11.58 10.32 -3.01
C ALA A 20 10.41 10.13 -2.04
N VAL A 21 9.25 10.72 -2.34
CA VAL A 21 8.02 10.54 -1.55
C VAL A 21 7.63 9.06 -1.50
N PHE A 22 7.62 8.37 -2.64
CA PHE A 22 7.32 6.93 -2.69
C PHE A 22 8.32 6.10 -1.88
N PHE A 23 9.62 6.35 -2.06
CA PHE A 23 10.68 5.60 -1.39
C PHE A 23 10.62 5.74 0.13
N VAL A 24 10.39 6.95 0.63
CA VAL A 24 10.22 7.20 2.08
C VAL A 24 8.97 6.49 2.61
N SER A 25 7.86 6.53 1.88
CA SER A 25 6.61 5.89 2.31
C SER A 25 6.69 4.36 2.37
N GLN A 26 7.56 3.72 1.59
CA GLN A 26 7.82 2.28 1.72
C GLN A 26 8.42 1.94 3.09
N GLY A 27 9.47 2.65 3.50
CA GLY A 27 10.08 2.46 4.83
C GLY A 27 9.11 2.79 5.98
N LEU A 28 8.26 3.81 5.80
CA LEU A 28 7.22 4.14 6.78
C LEU A 28 6.15 3.04 6.88
N GLY A 29 5.76 2.42 5.77
CA GLY A 29 4.77 1.34 5.76
C GLY A 29 5.17 0.18 6.67
N HIS A 30 6.37 -0.36 6.47
CA HIS A 30 6.90 -1.44 7.32
C HIS A 30 7.05 -1.02 8.78
N SER A 31 7.49 0.23 9.03
CA SER A 31 7.60 0.76 10.39
C SER A 31 6.23 0.77 11.08
N VAL A 32 5.17 1.17 10.38
CA VAL A 32 3.80 1.15 10.90
C VAL A 32 3.35 -0.28 11.22
N MET A 33 3.67 -1.26 10.38
CA MET A 33 3.32 -2.66 10.62
C MET A 33 3.93 -3.19 11.92
N ILE A 34 5.24 -2.99 12.12
CA ILE A 34 5.95 -3.42 13.33
C ILE A 34 5.35 -2.76 14.57
N GLN A 35 4.99 -1.48 14.48
CA GLN A 35 4.39 -0.78 15.62
C GLN A 35 2.98 -1.26 15.94
N ILE A 36 2.18 -1.61 14.93
CA ILE A 36 0.87 -2.23 15.12
C ILE A 36 1.02 -3.61 15.77
N GLU A 37 2.00 -4.40 15.32
CA GLU A 37 2.30 -5.72 15.90
C GLU A 37 2.67 -5.60 17.39
N HIS A 38 3.53 -4.65 17.75
CA HIS A 38 3.88 -4.40 19.15
C HIS A 38 2.71 -3.89 20.00
N ALA A 39 1.82 -3.07 19.42
CA ALA A 39 0.73 -2.43 20.16
C ALA A 39 -0.48 -3.36 20.40
N ILE A 40 -0.84 -4.18 19.41
CA ILE A 40 -2.11 -4.94 19.39
C ILE A 40 -1.86 -6.47 19.41
N GLY A 41 -0.62 -6.90 19.14
CA GLY A 41 -0.24 -8.31 19.03
C GLY A 41 -0.60 -8.92 17.68
N ALA A 42 0.02 -10.06 17.36
CA ALA A 42 -0.11 -10.74 16.07
C ALA A 42 -1.56 -11.02 15.61
N PRO A 43 -2.53 -11.41 16.47
CA PRO A 43 -3.92 -11.59 16.05
C PRO A 43 -4.64 -10.27 15.73
N GLY A 44 -4.27 -9.19 16.44
CA GLY A 44 -4.85 -7.86 16.27
C GLY A 44 -4.46 -7.18 14.96
N MET A 45 -3.35 -7.63 14.37
CA MET A 45 -2.77 -7.10 13.16
C MET A 45 -3.73 -7.19 11.96
N TYR A 46 -4.49 -8.28 11.83
CA TYR A 46 -5.46 -8.45 10.73
C TYR A 46 -6.64 -7.47 10.82
N TYR A 47 -7.10 -7.16 12.03
CA TYR A 47 -8.17 -6.17 12.23
C TYR A 47 -7.68 -4.76 11.91
N ALA A 48 -6.45 -4.44 12.31
CA ALA A 48 -5.81 -3.17 11.98
C ALA A 48 -5.59 -3.03 10.46
N ALA A 49 -5.13 -4.09 9.80
CA ALA A 49 -4.96 -4.18 8.35
C ALA A 49 -6.28 -3.92 7.59
N GLY A 50 -7.35 -4.59 8.02
CA GLY A 50 -8.70 -4.41 7.48
C GLY A 50 -9.18 -2.96 7.63
N ALA A 51 -9.01 -2.38 8.82
CA ALA A 51 -9.37 -0.99 9.10
C ALA A 51 -8.55 0.02 8.27
N MET A 52 -7.24 -0.19 8.12
CA MET A 52 -6.37 0.65 7.29
C MET A 52 -6.83 0.66 5.83
N GLY A 53 -7.11 -0.51 5.25
CA GLY A 53 -7.60 -0.55 3.86
C GLY A 53 -9.00 0.06 3.70
N LEU A 54 -9.88 -0.05 4.70
CA LEU A 54 -11.17 0.67 4.71
C LEU A 54 -10.98 2.19 4.73
N ILE A 55 -10.06 2.70 5.55
CA ILE A 55 -9.70 4.13 5.57
C ILE A 55 -9.16 4.54 4.19
N GLY A 56 -8.31 3.71 3.59
CA GLY A 56 -7.80 3.91 2.23
C GLY A 56 -8.93 3.99 1.19
N ALA A 57 -9.90 3.08 1.25
CA ALA A 57 -11.07 3.11 0.35
C ALA A 57 -11.92 4.37 0.51
N VAL A 58 -12.13 4.84 1.74
CA VAL A 58 -12.85 6.10 2.02
C VAL A 58 -12.08 7.30 1.46
N LEU A 59 -10.75 7.35 1.67
CA LEU A 59 -9.90 8.40 1.10
C LEU A 59 -9.92 8.38 -0.42
N LEU A 60 -9.95 7.21 -1.05
CA LEU A 60 -10.05 7.09 -2.50
C LEU A 60 -11.37 7.68 -3.00
N TRP A 61 -12.47 7.33 -2.34
CA TRP A 61 -13.80 7.84 -2.65
C TRP A 61 -13.90 9.37 -2.50
N LEU A 62 -13.28 9.93 -1.45
CA LEU A 62 -13.18 11.38 -1.24
C LEU A 62 -12.29 12.04 -2.31
N GLY A 63 -11.13 11.45 -2.61
CA GLY A 63 -10.19 11.94 -3.61
C GLY A 63 -10.79 12.04 -5.01
N MET A 64 -11.62 11.08 -5.40
CA MET A 64 -12.33 11.08 -6.69
C MET A 64 -13.40 12.17 -6.82
N ARG A 65 -13.88 12.75 -5.71
CA ARG A 65 -14.88 13.82 -5.71
C ARG A 65 -14.26 15.21 -5.59
N GLN A 66 -12.95 15.28 -5.47
CA GLN A 66 -12.25 16.52 -5.22
C GLN A 66 -12.06 17.31 -6.52
N ASN A 67 -12.47 18.58 -6.53
CA ASN A 67 -12.35 19.45 -7.71
C ASN A 67 -10.92 19.99 -7.93
N SER A 68 -10.07 19.94 -6.91
CA SER A 68 -8.68 20.40 -6.99
C SER A 68 -7.76 19.23 -7.36
N GLU A 69 -7.03 19.38 -8.46
CA GLU A 69 -6.04 18.40 -8.94
C GLU A 69 -5.04 18.03 -7.84
N VAL A 70 -4.43 19.03 -7.19
CA VAL A 70 -3.42 18.81 -6.13
C VAL A 70 -4.00 18.01 -4.96
N SER A 71 -5.19 18.36 -4.50
CA SER A 71 -5.83 17.65 -3.38
C SER A 71 -6.23 16.23 -3.77
N GLY A 72 -6.72 16.04 -5.00
CA GLY A 72 -7.04 14.72 -5.55
C GLY A 72 -5.80 13.82 -5.67
N THR A 73 -4.66 14.37 -6.12
CA THR A 73 -3.40 13.62 -6.19
C THR A 73 -2.94 13.12 -4.83
N TRP A 74 -2.94 13.98 -3.80
CA TRP A 74 -2.53 13.57 -2.45
C TRP A 74 -3.49 12.57 -1.81
N LEU A 75 -4.80 12.79 -1.94
CA LEU A 75 -5.80 11.85 -1.43
C LEU A 75 -5.70 10.49 -2.13
N GLY A 76 -5.51 10.48 -3.46
CA GLY A 76 -5.29 9.27 -4.22
C GLY A 76 -4.01 8.53 -3.83
N TYR A 77 -2.91 9.27 -3.61
CA TYR A 77 -1.65 8.71 -3.16
C TYR A 77 -1.78 8.01 -1.79
N PHE A 78 -2.33 8.69 -0.78
CA PHE A 78 -2.51 8.11 0.55
C PHE A 78 -3.53 6.97 0.55
N ALA A 79 -4.58 7.07 -0.27
CA ALA A 79 -5.54 5.99 -0.44
C ALA A 79 -4.88 4.72 -1.01
N ALA A 80 -4.08 4.86 -2.07
CA ALA A 80 -3.35 3.74 -2.67
C ALA A 80 -2.34 3.14 -1.69
N TRP A 81 -1.62 4.00 -0.95
CA TRP A 81 -0.67 3.56 0.06
C TRP A 81 -1.35 2.72 1.15
N LEU A 82 -2.44 3.20 1.74
CA LEU A 82 -3.18 2.48 2.79
C LEU A 82 -3.90 1.21 2.29
N LEU A 83 -4.43 1.23 1.07
CA LEU A 83 -5.01 0.03 0.45
C LEU A 83 -3.94 -1.05 0.22
N TRP A 84 -2.72 -0.63 -0.17
CA TRP A 84 -1.60 -1.54 -0.34
C TRP A 84 -1.15 -2.14 1.00
N THR A 85 -0.77 -1.30 1.97
CA THR A 85 -0.29 -1.79 3.27
C THR A 85 -1.37 -2.57 4.01
N GLY A 86 -2.64 -2.18 3.87
CA GLY A 86 -3.75 -2.80 4.59
C GLY A 86 -4.27 -4.09 3.94
N TRP A 87 -4.72 -4.05 2.69
CA TRP A 87 -5.40 -5.19 2.07
C TRP A 87 -4.48 -6.04 1.21
N VAL A 88 -3.54 -5.42 0.50
CA VAL A 88 -2.64 -6.17 -0.39
C VAL A 88 -1.61 -6.93 0.43
N GLU A 89 -0.75 -6.24 1.15
CA GLU A 89 0.38 -6.82 1.88
C GLU A 89 -0.06 -7.85 2.93
N PHE A 90 -1.07 -7.54 3.75
CA PHE A 90 -1.56 -8.49 4.74
C PHE A 90 -2.30 -9.69 4.16
N SER A 91 -2.82 -9.61 2.93
CA SER A 91 -3.38 -10.80 2.29
C SER A 91 -2.29 -11.84 2.00
N PHE A 92 -1.08 -11.41 1.60
CA PHE A 92 0.05 -12.32 1.42
C PHE A 92 0.43 -13.03 2.72
N VAL A 93 0.55 -12.26 3.82
CA VAL A 93 0.87 -12.81 5.15
C VAL A 93 -0.23 -13.75 5.64
N TYR A 94 -1.50 -13.33 5.54
CA TYR A 94 -2.64 -14.12 5.97
C TYR A 94 -2.72 -15.47 5.23
N TYR A 95 -2.59 -15.46 3.90
CA TYR A 95 -2.70 -16.70 3.12
C TYR A 95 -1.50 -17.63 3.33
N ALA A 96 -0.30 -17.11 3.53
CA ALA A 96 0.87 -17.93 3.88
C ALA A 96 0.68 -18.67 5.20
N ILE A 97 0.20 -17.98 6.23
CA ILE A 97 -0.10 -18.58 7.54
C ILE A 97 -1.25 -19.58 7.43
N TRP A 98 -2.34 -19.20 6.74
CA TRP A 98 -3.52 -20.05 6.59
C TRP A 98 -3.22 -21.35 5.82
N LEU A 99 -2.40 -21.29 4.78
CA LEU A 99 -1.97 -22.45 4.01
C LEU A 99 -0.83 -23.24 4.68
N GLY A 100 -0.24 -22.70 5.77
CA GLY A 100 0.91 -23.31 6.42
C GLY A 100 2.13 -23.43 5.51
N VAL A 101 2.32 -22.47 4.60
CA VAL A 101 3.44 -22.48 3.65
C VAL A 101 4.74 -22.24 4.42
N PRO A 102 5.72 -23.15 4.35
CA PRO A 102 7.01 -22.93 4.98
C PRO A 102 7.84 -21.93 4.18
N ASP A 103 8.75 -21.25 4.86
CA ASP A 103 9.76 -20.43 4.20
C ASP A 103 10.63 -21.27 3.27
N LEU A 104 11.07 -20.67 2.16
CA LEU A 104 12.00 -21.33 1.24
C LEU A 104 13.40 -21.25 1.85
N MET A 105 13.99 -22.41 2.13
CA MET A 105 15.37 -22.51 2.62
C MET A 105 16.34 -22.65 1.45
N ASP A 106 17.51 -22.03 1.56
CA ASP A 106 18.62 -22.24 0.64
C ASP A 106 19.36 -23.57 0.91
N ALA A 107 20.39 -23.87 0.10
CA ALA A 107 21.21 -25.07 0.29
C ALA A 107 22.07 -25.04 1.58
N SER A 108 22.23 -23.86 2.20
CA SER A 108 22.93 -23.62 3.46
C SER A 108 22.01 -23.81 4.69
N GLY A 109 20.70 -23.84 4.50
CA GLY A 109 19.69 -23.83 5.56
C GLY A 109 19.28 -22.43 6.03
N GLU A 110 19.67 -21.36 5.34
CA GLU A 110 19.19 -19.99 5.58
C GLU A 110 17.88 -19.73 4.82
N VAL A 111 17.05 -18.81 5.33
CA VAL A 111 15.81 -18.41 4.66
C VAL A 111 16.13 -17.62 3.39
N ALA A 112 15.89 -18.24 2.23
CA ALA A 112 16.03 -17.60 0.92
C ALA A 112 14.86 -16.66 0.62
N THR A 113 13.64 -17.07 0.99
CA THR A 113 12.41 -16.30 0.75
C THR A 113 11.36 -16.62 1.81
N ASN A 114 10.73 -15.59 2.39
CA ASN A 114 9.62 -15.78 3.33
C ASN A 114 8.39 -16.39 2.65
N ALA A 115 7.60 -17.12 3.43
CA ALA A 115 6.38 -17.79 3.01
C ALA A 115 5.36 -16.85 2.34
N GLU A 116 5.23 -15.60 2.80
CA GLU A 116 4.29 -14.64 2.19
C GLU A 116 4.53 -14.40 0.70
N TYR A 117 5.77 -14.48 0.23
CA TYR A 117 6.11 -14.23 -1.18
C TYR A 117 5.94 -15.46 -2.07
N LEU A 118 5.71 -16.64 -1.49
CA LEU A 118 5.52 -17.90 -2.22
C LEU A 118 4.05 -18.14 -2.61
N VAL A 119 3.13 -17.31 -2.12
CA VAL A 119 1.69 -17.52 -2.27
C VAL A 119 1.09 -16.60 -3.31
N MET A 120 0.72 -17.16 -4.47
CA MET A 120 -0.02 -16.47 -5.53
C MET A 120 -1.48 -16.17 -5.17
N MET A 121 -2.08 -16.95 -4.25
CA MET A 121 -3.50 -16.82 -3.85
C MET A 121 -3.82 -15.49 -3.12
N SER A 122 -2.80 -14.75 -2.70
CA SER A 122 -2.93 -13.39 -2.16
C SER A 122 -3.41 -12.34 -3.18
N SER A 123 -3.55 -12.73 -4.45
CA SER A 123 -4.12 -11.88 -5.52
C SER A 123 -5.50 -11.32 -5.17
N LEU A 124 -6.20 -11.89 -4.18
CA LEU A 124 -7.45 -11.33 -3.64
C LEU A 124 -7.29 -9.92 -3.06
N GLY A 125 -6.20 -9.63 -2.34
CA GLY A 125 -5.94 -8.28 -1.83
C GLY A 125 -5.72 -7.27 -2.96
N VAL A 126 -4.94 -7.67 -3.96
CA VAL A 126 -4.69 -6.88 -5.19
C VAL A 126 -5.99 -6.65 -5.96
N MET A 127 -6.80 -7.70 -6.13
CA MET A 127 -8.09 -7.63 -6.78
C MET A 127 -9.04 -6.69 -6.04
N LEU A 128 -9.14 -6.78 -4.72
CA LEU A 128 -10.00 -5.88 -3.95
C LEU A 128 -9.56 -4.42 -4.07
N ALA A 129 -8.26 -4.13 -3.87
CA ALA A 129 -7.73 -2.78 -3.97
C ALA A 129 -7.97 -2.16 -5.37
N THR A 130 -7.80 -2.95 -6.44
CA THR A 130 -8.06 -2.49 -7.81
C THR A 130 -9.55 -2.35 -8.12
N LEU A 131 -10.40 -3.29 -7.67
CA LEU A 131 -11.84 -3.21 -7.86
C LEU A 131 -12.45 -1.99 -7.15
N VAL A 132 -11.97 -1.61 -5.96
CA VAL A 132 -12.47 -0.40 -5.26
C VAL A 132 -12.27 0.84 -6.13
N TYR A 133 -11.11 0.94 -6.80
CA TYR A 133 -10.88 2.03 -7.75
C TYR A 133 -11.89 2.00 -8.91
N PHE A 134 -12.08 0.85 -9.56
CA PHE A 134 -13.03 0.74 -10.68
C PHE A 134 -14.49 0.94 -10.26
N LEU A 135 -14.86 0.53 -9.05
CA LEU A 135 -16.21 0.71 -8.53
C LEU A 135 -16.53 2.18 -8.27
N PHE A 136 -15.56 2.96 -7.82
CA PHE A 136 -15.76 4.38 -7.52
C PHE A 136 -15.51 5.29 -8.72
N ASN A 137 -14.71 4.83 -9.68
CA ASN A 137 -14.52 5.56 -10.92
C ASN A 137 -15.81 5.57 -11.73
N ARG A 138 -16.35 6.77 -11.96
CA ARG A 138 -17.58 6.98 -12.74
C ARG A 138 -17.34 6.85 -14.23
N GLU A 139 -16.11 7.01 -14.71
CA GLU A 139 -15.78 6.93 -16.13
C GLU A 139 -15.69 5.49 -16.63
N THR A 140 -15.63 4.51 -15.71
CA THR A 140 -15.57 3.08 -16.02
C THR A 140 -16.93 2.37 -15.88
N ARG A 141 -18.02 3.12 -15.69
CA ARG A 141 -19.41 2.63 -15.62
C ARG A 141 -20.23 3.08 -16.81
#